data_AF-A0A1I0BKW9-F1
#
_entry.id   AF-A0A1I0BKW9-F1
#
_cell.length_a   1.000
_cell.length_b   1.000
_cell.length_c   1.000
_cell.angle_alpha   90.00
_cell.angle_beta   90.00
_cell.angle_gamma   90.00
#
_symmetry.space_group_name_H-M   'P 1'
#
loop_
_entity.id
_entity.type
_entity.pdbx_description
1 polymer ?
#
loop_
_entity_poly.entity_id
_entity_poly.type
_entity_poly.pdbx_seq_one_letter_code
_entity_poly.pdbx_strand_id
1 'polypeptide(L)'
;MKYRFLCPQNKIHMSNTPQRAIASWYNNIELGQEYLLQEDYAQALYSIGSAFEISEVLCTCKQIDSDFPVKWLTQSAIILAQCFIHCGDDKQGQAILVFTKQKLEREQRFKNTVRQQIRLLEIANRLSMSEGVH
;
A
#
# COMPACT_ATOMS: atom_id res chain seq x y z
N MET A 1 8.24 3.35 9.64
CA MET A 1 7.63 2.03 9.36
C MET A 1 8.63 0.95 9.79
N LYS A 2 8.22 -0.04 10.58
CA LYS A 2 9.13 -1.07 11.14
C LYS A 2 9.36 -2.24 10.16
N TYR A 3 8.43 -2.46 9.24
CA TYR A 3 8.46 -3.56 8.28
C TYR A 3 9.11 -3.14 6.96
N ARG A 4 9.85 -4.07 6.36
CA ARG A 4 10.38 -3.99 4.99
C ARG A 4 9.98 -5.27 4.29
N PHE A 5 9.20 -5.16 3.22
CA PHE A 5 8.62 -6.32 2.54
C PHE A 5 9.46 -6.75 1.32
N LEU A 6 10.02 -5.77 0.61
CA LEU A 6 11.02 -5.96 -0.42
C LEU A 6 12.42 -5.81 0.15
N CYS A 7 13.31 -6.68 -0.29
CA CYS A 7 14.74 -6.48 -0.03
C CYS A 7 15.25 -5.24 -0.80
N PRO A 8 16.29 -4.54 -0.30
CA PRO A 8 16.81 -3.33 -0.94
C PRO A 8 17.24 -3.52 -2.40
N GLN A 9 17.77 -4.70 -2.74
CA GLN A 9 18.19 -5.03 -4.11
C GLN A 9 16.98 -5.11 -5.06
N ASN A 10 15.87 -5.71 -4.61
CA ASN A 10 14.64 -5.77 -5.41
C ASN A 10 14.05 -4.37 -5.65
N LYS A 11 14.11 -3.46 -4.65
CA LYS A 11 13.67 -2.07 -4.82
C LYS A 11 14.46 -1.35 -5.91
N ILE A 12 15.79 -1.48 -5.92
CA ILE A 12 16.68 -0.87 -6.93
C ILE A 12 16.39 -1.44 -8.33
N HIS A 13 16.24 -2.77 -8.44
CA HIS A 13 15.95 -3.40 -9.72
C HIS A 13 14.60 -2.98 -10.30
N MET A 14 13.58 -2.86 -9.44
CA MET A 14 12.24 -2.40 -9.82
C MET A 14 12.23 -0.94 -10.26
N SER A 15 13.02 -0.06 -9.62
CA SER A 15 13.12 1.34 -10.06
C SER A 15 13.72 1.49 -11.47
N ASN A 16 14.55 0.53 -11.89
CA ASN A 16 15.18 0.53 -13.22
C ASN A 16 14.29 -0.13 -14.30
N THR A 17 13.25 -0.87 -13.91
CA THR A 17 12.39 -1.61 -14.84
C THR A 17 10.90 -1.47 -14.49
N PRO A 18 10.27 -0.31 -14.81
CA PRO A 18 8.90 -0.01 -14.39
C PRO A 18 7.86 -1.05 -14.81
N GLN A 19 8.00 -1.64 -16.00
CA GLN A 19 7.09 -2.70 -16.48
C GLN A 19 7.14 -3.96 -15.61
N ARG A 20 8.34 -4.35 -15.14
CA ARG A 20 8.48 -5.49 -14.22
C ARG A 20 7.92 -5.17 -12.85
N ALA A 21 8.10 -3.94 -12.37
CA ALA A 21 7.48 -3.47 -11.14
C ALA A 21 5.95 -3.51 -11.24
N ILE A 22 5.37 -3.08 -12.36
CA ILE A 22 3.92 -3.18 -12.62
C ILE A 22 3.43 -4.63 -12.57
N ALA A 23 4.07 -5.54 -13.32
CA ALA A 23 3.70 -6.96 -13.29
C ALA A 23 3.82 -7.56 -11.89
N SER A 24 4.90 -7.21 -11.17
CA SER A 24 5.10 -7.66 -9.79
C SER A 24 4.02 -7.11 -8.85
N TRP A 25 3.54 -5.88 -9.06
CA TRP A 25 2.46 -5.33 -8.26
C TRP A 25 1.18 -6.16 -8.42
N TYR A 26 0.78 -6.46 -9.65
CA TYR A 26 -0.39 -7.29 -9.94
C TYR A 26 -0.29 -8.68 -9.30
N ASN A 27 0.84 -9.37 -9.48
CA ASN A 27 1.01 -10.70 -8.88
C ASN A 27 0.89 -10.69 -7.36
N ASN A 28 1.43 -9.65 -6.70
CA ASN A 28 1.40 -9.55 -5.24
C ASN A 28 0.03 -9.13 -4.71
N ILE A 29 -0.70 -8.27 -5.41
CA ILE A 29 -2.05 -7.88 -4.98
C ILE A 29 -3.03 -9.04 -5.16
N GLU A 30 -2.95 -9.78 -6.28
CA GLU A 30 -3.81 -10.93 -6.56
C GLU A 30 -3.56 -12.05 -5.54
N LEU A 31 -2.29 -12.44 -5.32
CA LEU A 31 -1.93 -13.45 -4.33
C LEU A 31 -2.34 -13.03 -2.91
N GLY A 32 -2.16 -11.76 -2.56
CA GLY A 32 -2.59 -11.23 -1.27
C GLY A 32 -4.11 -11.32 -1.09
N GLN A 33 -4.89 -11.06 -2.14
CA GLN A 33 -6.35 -11.21 -2.11
C GLN A 33 -6.78 -12.67 -1.98
N GLU A 34 -6.09 -13.61 -2.63
CA GLU A 34 -6.34 -15.05 -2.45
C GLU A 34 -6.16 -15.49 -1.00
N TYR A 35 -5.10 -15.02 -0.32
CA TYR A 35 -4.91 -15.28 1.11
C TYR A 35 -5.99 -14.65 1.97
N LEU A 36 -6.46 -13.45 1.64
CA LEU A 36 -7.57 -12.81 2.37
C LEU A 36 -8.88 -13.59 2.23
N LEU A 37 -9.16 -14.18 1.06
CA LEU A 37 -10.33 -15.05 0.87
C LEU A 37 -10.25 -16.33 1.73
N GLN A 38 -9.05 -16.74 2.11
CA GLN A 38 -8.79 -17.89 2.98
C GLN A 38 -8.64 -17.48 4.47
N GLU A 39 -8.86 -16.21 4.80
CA GLU A 39 -8.63 -15.63 6.13
C GLU A 39 -7.18 -15.79 6.64
N ASP A 40 -6.21 -16.04 5.75
CA ASP A 40 -4.79 -16.10 6.07
C ASP A 40 -4.17 -14.70 6.02
N TYR A 41 -4.55 -13.88 7.00
CA TYR A 41 -4.09 -12.49 7.11
C TYR A 41 -2.56 -12.39 7.26
N ALA A 42 -1.92 -13.41 7.84
CA ALA A 42 -0.47 -13.43 8.04
C ALA A 42 0.27 -13.57 6.71
N GLN A 43 -0.17 -14.47 5.81
CA GLN A 43 0.40 -14.59 4.47
C GLN A 43 0.01 -13.40 3.58
N ALA A 44 -1.24 -12.93 3.68
CA ALA A 44 -1.69 -11.74 2.96
C ALA A 44 -0.80 -10.52 3.27
N LEU A 45 -0.39 -10.34 4.53
CA LEU A 45 0.45 -9.24 4.98
C LEU A 45 1.76 -9.15 4.18
N TYR A 46 2.42 -10.27 3.88
CA TYR A 46 3.67 -10.27 3.10
C TYR A 46 3.45 -9.89 1.63
N SER A 47 2.45 -10.48 0.99
CA SER A 47 2.13 -10.21 -0.42
C SER A 47 1.63 -8.78 -0.61
N ILE A 48 0.67 -8.33 0.19
CA ILE A 48 0.13 -6.97 0.14
C ILE A 48 1.20 -5.95 0.54
N GLY A 49 2.06 -6.27 1.52
CA GLY A 49 3.19 -5.44 1.92
C GLY A 49 4.19 -5.22 0.79
N SER A 50 4.44 -6.26 -0.01
CA SER A 50 5.27 -6.16 -1.21
C SER A 50 4.60 -5.29 -2.27
N ALA A 51 3.30 -5.46 -2.55
CA ALA A 51 2.55 -4.58 -3.45
C ALA A 51 2.58 -3.10 -2.99
N PHE A 52 2.47 -2.86 -1.69
CA PHE A 52 2.59 -1.52 -1.12
C PHE A 52 3.97 -0.90 -1.41
N GLU A 53 5.06 -1.61 -1.14
CA GLU A 53 6.40 -1.06 -1.40
C GLU A 53 6.73 -0.96 -2.90
N ILE A 54 6.15 -1.81 -3.75
CA ILE A 54 6.27 -1.68 -5.22
C ILE A 54 5.59 -0.39 -5.69
N SER A 55 4.37 -0.12 -5.24
CA SER A 55 3.64 1.10 -5.61
C SER A 55 4.33 2.36 -5.08
N GLU A 56 5.01 2.27 -3.93
CA GLU A 56 5.90 3.33 -3.44
C GLU A 56 7.05 3.64 -4.42
N VAL A 57 7.68 2.61 -4.99
CA VAL A 57 8.74 2.78 -6.01
C VAL A 57 8.15 3.41 -7.28
N LEU A 58 7.00 2.90 -7.74
CA LEU A 58 6.33 3.40 -8.96
C LEU A 58 5.93 4.88 -8.84
N CYS A 59 5.52 5.36 -7.65
CA CYS A 59 5.22 6.78 -7.42
C CYS A 59 6.44 7.70 -7.67
N THR A 60 7.65 7.20 -7.40
CA THR A 60 8.89 7.98 -7.62
C THR A 60 9.41 7.89 -9.06
N CYS A 61 8.83 7.02 -9.89
CA CYS A 61 9.29 6.78 -11.24
C CYS A 61 8.76 7.86 -12.21
N LYS A 62 9.64 8.78 -12.61
CA LYS A 62 9.30 9.89 -13.53
C LYS A 62 8.86 9.45 -14.92
N GLN A 63 9.22 8.23 -15.34
CA GLN A 63 8.85 7.68 -16.65
C GLN A 63 7.37 7.29 -16.74
N ILE A 64 6.69 7.13 -15.59
CA ILE A 64 5.27 6.80 -15.56
C ILE A 64 4.48 8.10 -15.59
N ASP A 65 3.76 8.35 -16.68
CA ASP A 65 2.81 9.46 -16.81
C ASP A 65 1.37 9.01 -16.63
N SER A 66 1.10 8.46 -15.46
CA SER A 66 -0.24 8.02 -15.07
C SER A 66 -0.43 8.10 -13.57
N ASP A 67 -1.68 8.21 -13.14
CA ASP A 67 -2.08 8.32 -11.74
C ASP A 67 -2.28 6.97 -11.05
N PHE A 68 -2.15 5.85 -11.77
CA PHE A 68 -2.32 4.51 -11.20
C PHE A 68 -1.38 4.22 -10.01
N PRO A 69 -0.11 4.66 -9.97
CA PRO A 69 0.75 4.37 -8.81
C PRO A 69 0.18 4.94 -7.50
N VAL A 70 -0.45 6.11 -7.58
CA VAL A 70 -1.10 6.78 -6.44
C VAL A 70 -2.33 5.98 -5.97
N LYS A 71 -3.14 5.48 -6.91
CA LYS A 71 -4.30 4.62 -6.61
C LYS A 71 -3.86 3.28 -6.02
N TRP A 72 -2.86 2.65 -6.60
CA TRP A 72 -2.30 1.39 -6.14
C TRP A 72 -1.67 1.50 -4.76
N LEU A 73 -0.92 2.57 -4.51
CA LEU A 73 -0.36 2.83 -3.19
C LEU A 73 -1.45 2.93 -2.13
N THR A 74 -2.54 3.63 -2.45
CA THR A 74 -3.68 3.80 -1.54
C THR A 74 -4.41 2.48 -1.31
N GLN A 75 -4.69 1.74 -2.36
CA GLN A 75 -5.34 0.44 -2.30
C GLN A 75 -4.52 -0.55 -1.45
N SER A 76 -3.24 -0.71 -1.76
CA SER A 76 -2.35 -1.58 -1.00
C SER A 76 -2.22 -1.15 0.46
N ALA A 77 -2.19 0.16 0.75
CA ALA A 77 -2.12 0.67 2.12
C ALA A 77 -3.35 0.32 2.96
N ILE A 78 -4.55 0.48 2.39
CA ILE A 78 -5.82 0.18 3.07
C ILE A 78 -5.91 -1.31 3.39
N ILE A 79 -5.64 -2.16 2.42
CA ILE A 79 -5.67 -3.62 2.61
C ILE A 79 -4.60 -4.06 3.60
N LEU A 80 -3.39 -3.50 3.51
CA LEU A 80 -2.31 -3.83 4.44
C LEU A 80 -2.67 -3.42 5.87
N ALA A 81 -3.28 -2.26 6.05
CA ALA A 81 -3.74 -1.81 7.37
C ALA A 81 -4.79 -2.76 7.95
N GLN A 82 -5.73 -3.25 7.13
CA GLN A 82 -6.70 -4.27 7.53
C GLN A 82 -6.01 -5.56 7.95
N CYS A 83 -5.01 -6.04 7.20
CA CYS A 83 -4.24 -7.22 7.58
C CYS A 83 -3.59 -7.07 8.96
N PHE A 84 -2.97 -5.91 9.24
CA PHE A 84 -2.37 -5.63 10.55
C PHE A 84 -3.40 -5.62 11.68
N ILE A 85 -4.58 -5.02 11.46
CA ILE A 85 -5.67 -5.01 12.45
C ILE A 85 -6.17 -6.43 12.73
N HIS A 86 -6.39 -7.24 11.70
CA HIS A 86 -6.79 -8.65 11.87
C HIS A 86 -5.71 -9.50 12.57
N CYS A 87 -4.44 -9.13 12.44
CA CYS A 87 -3.34 -9.74 13.18
C CYS A 87 -3.14 -9.18 14.60
N GLY A 88 -3.99 -8.24 15.06
CA GLY A 88 -3.92 -7.64 16.40
C GLY A 88 -2.90 -6.52 16.56
N ASP A 89 -2.40 -5.93 15.46
CA ASP A 89 -1.46 -4.80 15.47
C ASP A 89 -2.08 -3.54 14.85
N ASP A 90 -3.16 -3.05 15.47
CA ASP A 90 -3.92 -1.87 15.04
C ASP A 90 -3.04 -0.62 14.90
N LYS A 91 -2.06 -0.48 15.80
CA LYS A 91 -1.11 0.64 15.79
C LYS A 91 -0.31 0.66 14.50
N GLN A 92 0.15 -0.50 14.04
CA GLN A 92 0.88 -0.61 12.79
C GLN A 92 -0.03 -0.37 11.58
N GLY A 93 -1.28 -0.85 11.62
CA GLY A 93 -2.28 -0.57 10.59
C GLY A 93 -2.54 0.92 10.42
N GLN A 94 -2.80 1.64 11.51
CA GLN A 94 -2.98 3.09 11.51
C GLN A 94 -1.73 3.84 11.05
N ALA A 95 -0.54 3.40 11.50
CA ALA A 95 0.72 3.99 11.09
C ALA A 95 0.93 3.93 9.57
N ILE A 96 0.46 2.87 8.90
CA ILE A 96 0.52 2.73 7.44
C ILE A 96 -0.38 3.76 6.75
N LEU A 97 -1.61 3.92 7.22
CA LEU A 97 -2.56 4.88 6.64
C LEU A 97 -2.03 6.32 6.78
N VAL A 98 -1.55 6.68 7.97
CA VAL A 98 -0.96 8.00 8.25
C VAL A 98 0.29 8.24 7.41
N PHE A 99 1.20 7.27 7.35
CA PHE A 99 2.41 7.37 6.54
C PHE A 99 2.09 7.54 5.05
N THR A 100 1.14 6.76 4.53
CA THR A 100 0.72 6.82 3.14
C THR A 100 0.12 8.18 2.80
N LYS A 101 -0.73 8.71 3.68
CA LYS A 101 -1.29 10.05 3.53
C LYS A 101 -0.19 11.11 3.45
N GLN A 102 0.76 11.11 4.40
CA GLN A 102 1.88 12.07 4.40
C GLN A 102 2.73 11.98 3.14
N LYS A 103 2.87 10.77 2.57
CA LYS A 103 3.58 10.58 1.30
C LYS A 103 2.81 11.19 0.13
N LEU A 104 1.50 10.94 0.06
CA LEU A 104 0.64 11.52 -0.97
C LEU A 104 0.54 13.05 -0.88
N GLU A 105 0.57 13.63 0.31
CA GLU A 105 0.60 15.10 0.50
C GLU A 105 1.83 15.77 -0.11
N ARG A 106 2.93 15.03 -0.28
CA ARG A 106 4.15 15.52 -0.93
C ARG A 106 4.14 15.32 -2.45
N GLU A 107 3.20 14.56 -2.98
CA GLU A 107 3.08 14.31 -4.42
C GLU A 107 2.54 15.56 -5.11
N GLN A 108 3.28 16.03 -6.13
CA GLN A 108 2.94 17.26 -6.85
C GLN A 108 2.17 16.96 -8.14
N ARG A 109 2.24 15.72 -8.63
CA ARG A 109 1.53 15.25 -9.83
C ARG A 109 0.12 14.78 -9.49
N PHE A 110 -0.76 14.78 -10.49
CA PHE A 110 -2.13 14.23 -10.39
C PHE A 110 -2.93 14.73 -9.17
N LYS A 111 -2.85 16.03 -8.86
CA LYS A 111 -3.39 16.67 -7.64
C LYS A 111 -4.84 16.27 -7.29
N ASN A 112 -5.70 16.11 -8.30
CA ASN A 112 -7.09 15.70 -8.09
C ASN A 112 -7.17 14.25 -7.58
N THR A 113 -6.44 13.33 -8.22
CA THR A 113 -6.35 11.93 -7.80
C THR A 113 -5.75 11.82 -6.40
N VAL A 114 -4.64 12.53 -6.14
CA VAL A 114 -4.00 12.59 -4.81
C VAL A 114 -5.00 13.02 -3.73
N ARG A 115 -5.75 14.11 -3.96
CA ARG A 115 -6.77 14.58 -3.02
C ARG A 115 -7.86 13.54 -2.77
N GLN A 116 -8.33 12.87 -3.82
CA GLN A 116 -9.33 11.80 -3.69
C GLN A 116 -8.79 10.63 -2.85
N GLN A 117 -7.57 10.20 -3.14
CA GLN A 117 -6.92 9.10 -2.42
C GLN A 117 -6.65 9.42 -0.95
N ILE A 118 -6.23 10.66 -0.62
CA ILE A 118 -6.08 11.11 0.77
C ILE A 118 -7.40 10.99 1.55
N ARG A 119 -8.53 11.38 0.94
CA ARG A 119 -9.85 11.23 1.59
C ARG A 119 -10.18 9.77 1.88
N LEU A 120 -9.83 8.85 0.98
CA LEU A 120 -10.03 7.42 1.21
C LEU A 120 -9.20 6.91 2.40
N LEU A 121 -7.94 7.33 2.51
CA LEU A 121 -7.09 6.99 3.65
C LEU A 121 -7.64 7.54 4.97
N GLU A 122 -8.19 8.76 4.96
CA GLU A 122 -8.82 9.36 6.14
C GLU A 122 -10.08 8.61 6.58
N ILE A 123 -10.91 8.19 5.62
CA ILE A 123 -12.09 7.37 5.91
C ILE A 123 -11.66 6.02 6.49
N ALA A 124 -10.73 5.33 5.84
CA ALA A 124 -10.22 4.03 6.31
C ALA A 124 -9.65 4.14 7.74
N ASN A 125 -8.89 5.19 8.02
CA ASN A 125 -8.30 5.40 9.34
C ASN A 125 -9.37 5.65 10.42
N ARG A 126 -10.45 6.38 10.11
CA ARG A 126 -11.57 6.56 11.05
C ARG A 126 -12.31 5.26 11.32
N LEU A 127 -12.55 4.45 10.29
CA LEU A 127 -13.24 3.16 10.44
C LEU A 127 -12.42 2.18 11.29
N SER A 128 -11.10 2.14 11.10
CA SER A 128 -10.22 1.31 11.93
C SER A 128 -10.23 1.70 13.42
N MET A 129 -10.56 2.95 13.75
CA MET A 129 -10.65 3.42 15.13
C MET A 129 -12.00 3.09 15.78
N SER A 130 -13.07 2.90 14.99
CA SER A 130 -14.39 2.54 15.50
C SER A 130 -14.55 1.04 15.79
N GLU A 131 -13.76 0.19 15.13
CA GLU A 131 -13.83 -1.27 15.30
C GLU A 131 -13.01 -1.79 16.50
N GLY A 132 -12.08 -0.98 17.04
CA GLY A 132 -11.23 -1.32 18.19
C GLY A 132 -11.89 -1.17 19.57
N VAL A 133 -13.23 -1.17 19.66
CA VAL A 133 -13.99 -1.13 20.92
C VAL A 133 -14.69 -2.47 21.12
N HIS A 134 -13.94 -3.55 21.29
CA HIS A 134 -14.47 -4.85 21.71
C HIS A 134 -13.54 -5.53 22.71
#